data_AF-A0A5N0T9T3-F1
#
_entry.id   AF-A0A5N0T9T3-F1
#
_cell.length_a   1.000
_cell.length_b   1.000
_cell.length_c   1.000
_cell.angle_alpha   90.00
_cell.angle_beta   90.00
_cell.angle_gamma   90.00
#
_symmetry.space_group_name_H-M   'P 1'
#
loop_
_entity.id
_entity.type
_entity.pdbx_description
1 polymer ?
#
loop_
_entity_poly.entity_id
_entity_poly.type
_entity_poly.pdbx_seq_one_letter_code
_entity_poly.pdbx_strand_id
1 'polypeptide(L)'
;MATPPEKRNEKIENAKELLAELSNISPSSLARKEELSRDINFQEAVPYFEEMLDIIKQLNQRDISRLTTSQVNQIIAGCNNLKGHINNVQDFELNQNSPADVCTQIINQVKAAYDSVMEPLTIPLAFTATQATDYARIEREAKGYHATMREEAQSFKTLLDNYRQEAEKALNAVKEQAAEAGVSTNAQIFLTESTAHANGARTWLKATIAISGVTLAVAIVFVCLSFTYKPADIPDAIQYVFSKVILLSVLSFGIFWSAKNFRSAKHNETLNKHRANALGTFRAFVEGSDDPAVKDAILLQTSQAAFSNRRTGYEGQEADVQSVNPVVEILGKSLHRED
;
A
#
# COMPACT_ATOMS: atom_id res chain seq x y z
N MET A 1 10.39 -52.57 -54.36
CA MET A 1 8.97 -52.67 -53.92
C MET A 1 8.89 -52.01 -52.54
N ALA A 2 8.06 -50.98 -52.35
CA ALA A 2 7.92 -50.31 -51.06
C ALA A 2 7.35 -51.24 -49.99
N THR A 3 7.81 -51.09 -48.74
CA THR A 3 7.36 -51.88 -47.60
C THR A 3 5.94 -51.45 -47.15
N PRO A 4 5.16 -52.33 -46.50
CA PRO A 4 3.81 -51.99 -46.00
C PRO A 4 3.68 -50.68 -45.19
N PRO A 5 4.63 -50.30 -44.30
CA PRO A 5 4.55 -49.02 -43.59
C PRO A 5 4.86 -47.80 -44.48
N GLU A 6 5.77 -47.91 -45.45
CA GLU A 6 6.08 -46.82 -46.40
C GLU A 6 4.86 -46.48 -47.26
N LYS A 7 4.15 -47.51 -47.75
CA LYS A 7 2.90 -47.33 -48.52
C LYS A 7 1.77 -46.69 -47.73
N ARG A 8 1.76 -46.83 -46.40
CA ARG A 8 0.77 -46.17 -45.53
C ARG A 8 1.11 -44.70 -45.35
N ASN A 9 2.38 -44.36 -45.16
CA ASN A 9 2.81 -42.97 -45.01
C ASN A 9 2.57 -42.16 -46.30
N GLU A 10 2.84 -42.74 -47.47
CA GLU A 10 2.53 -42.13 -48.76
C GLU A 10 1.04 -41.77 -48.89
N LYS A 11 0.15 -42.68 -48.44
CA LYS A 11 -1.30 -42.43 -48.41
C LYS A 11 -1.71 -41.36 -47.40
N ILE A 12 -1.05 -41.27 -46.26
CA ILE A 12 -1.30 -40.22 -45.26
C ILE A 12 -0.94 -38.86 -45.84
N GLU A 13 0.19 -38.74 -46.51
CA GLU A 13 0.59 -37.47 -47.14
C GLU A 13 -0.37 -37.09 -48.28
N ASN A 14 -0.77 -38.03 -49.14
CA ASN A 14 -1.80 -37.79 -50.16
C ASN A 14 -3.13 -37.29 -49.53
N ALA A 15 -3.58 -37.93 -48.45
CA ALA A 15 -4.79 -37.50 -47.74
C ALA A 15 -4.64 -36.06 -47.18
N LYS A 16 -3.47 -35.70 -46.63
CA LYS A 16 -3.21 -34.33 -46.15
C LYS A 16 -3.22 -33.32 -47.29
N GLU A 17 -2.61 -33.63 -48.42
CA GLU A 17 -2.61 -32.76 -49.60
C GLU A 17 -4.03 -32.49 -50.09
N LEU A 18 -4.84 -33.54 -50.23
CA LEU A 18 -6.25 -33.41 -50.63
C LEU A 18 -7.09 -32.62 -49.62
N LEU A 19 -6.92 -32.88 -48.32
CA LEU A 19 -7.60 -32.13 -47.26
C LEU A 19 -7.19 -30.65 -47.28
N ALA A 20 -5.91 -30.35 -47.47
CA ALA A 20 -5.40 -28.99 -47.55
C ALA A 20 -5.95 -28.25 -48.78
N GLU A 21 -5.87 -28.89 -49.96
CA GLU A 21 -6.40 -28.35 -51.21
C GLU A 21 -7.88 -27.97 -51.08
N LEU A 22 -8.71 -28.91 -50.64
CA LEU A 22 -10.15 -28.70 -50.49
C LEU A 22 -10.48 -27.70 -49.38
N SER A 23 -9.74 -27.68 -48.27
CA SER A 23 -9.98 -26.76 -47.16
C SER A 23 -9.79 -25.28 -47.53
N ASN A 24 -9.00 -25.00 -48.57
CA ASN A 24 -8.74 -23.65 -49.06
C ASN A 24 -9.83 -23.14 -50.02
N ILE A 25 -10.76 -24.00 -50.46
CA ILE A 25 -11.83 -23.62 -51.38
C ILE A 25 -12.90 -22.85 -50.61
N SER A 26 -13.26 -21.67 -51.11
CA SER A 26 -14.39 -20.91 -50.57
C SER A 26 -15.72 -21.47 -51.13
N PRO A 27 -16.70 -21.85 -50.30
CA PRO A 27 -18.01 -22.29 -50.78
C PRO A 27 -18.70 -21.21 -51.63
N SER A 28 -18.51 -19.93 -51.31
CA SER A 28 -19.12 -18.81 -52.03
C SER A 28 -18.58 -18.62 -53.44
N SER A 29 -17.31 -18.96 -53.71
CA SER A 29 -16.76 -18.88 -55.07
C SER A 29 -17.37 -19.91 -56.01
N LEU A 30 -17.92 -21.01 -55.48
CA LEU A 30 -18.59 -22.04 -56.27
C LEU A 30 -19.96 -21.60 -56.80
N ALA A 31 -20.51 -20.47 -56.33
CA ALA A 31 -21.75 -19.91 -56.87
C ALA A 31 -21.62 -19.45 -58.33
N ARG A 32 -20.41 -19.06 -58.76
CA ARG A 32 -20.06 -18.57 -60.11
C ARG A 32 -20.99 -17.47 -60.67
N LYS A 33 -21.50 -16.59 -59.80
CA LYS A 33 -22.44 -15.52 -60.17
C LYS A 33 -21.86 -14.44 -61.09
N GLU A 34 -20.55 -14.22 -61.03
CA GLU A 34 -19.87 -13.18 -61.79
C GLU A 34 -19.51 -13.65 -63.21
N GLU A 35 -19.32 -14.96 -63.40
CA GLU A 35 -18.90 -15.58 -64.66
C GLU A 35 -20.08 -16.10 -65.50
N LEU A 36 -21.18 -16.48 -64.84
CA LEU A 36 -22.36 -17.06 -65.47
C LEU A 36 -23.51 -16.05 -65.56
N SER A 37 -24.59 -16.42 -66.27
CA SER A 37 -25.76 -15.56 -66.40
C SER A 37 -26.55 -15.46 -65.09
N ARG A 38 -27.34 -14.39 -64.93
CA ARG A 38 -28.16 -14.13 -63.73
C ARG A 38 -29.09 -15.31 -63.40
N ASP A 39 -29.55 -16.03 -64.42
CA ASP A 39 -30.55 -17.09 -64.28
C ASP A 39 -29.95 -18.51 -64.32
N ILE A 40 -28.67 -18.68 -64.67
CA ILE A 40 -27.98 -19.98 -64.74
C ILE A 40 -26.71 -19.91 -63.91
N ASN A 41 -26.79 -20.23 -62.62
CA ASN A 41 -25.66 -20.23 -61.69
C ASN A 41 -25.84 -21.30 -60.59
N PHE A 42 -24.81 -21.49 -59.76
CA PHE A 42 -24.75 -22.56 -58.76
C PHE A 42 -25.05 -22.08 -57.34
N GLN A 43 -25.69 -20.93 -57.16
CA GLN A 43 -25.97 -20.37 -55.84
C GLN A 43 -26.76 -21.33 -54.94
N GLU A 44 -27.65 -22.14 -55.51
CA GLU A 44 -28.43 -23.13 -54.77
C GLU A 44 -27.60 -24.30 -54.23
N ALA A 45 -26.44 -24.59 -54.83
CA ALA A 45 -25.57 -25.67 -54.40
C ALA A 45 -24.61 -25.26 -53.27
N VAL A 46 -24.42 -23.94 -53.04
CA VAL A 46 -23.46 -23.39 -52.07
C VAL A 46 -23.65 -23.93 -50.64
N PRO A 47 -24.86 -23.96 -50.06
CA PRO A 47 -25.03 -24.45 -48.68
C PRO A 47 -24.58 -25.90 -48.51
N TYR A 48 -24.82 -26.75 -49.53
CA TYR A 48 -24.41 -28.15 -49.52
C TYR A 48 -22.89 -28.30 -49.61
N PHE A 49 -22.22 -27.46 -50.40
CA PHE A 49 -20.76 -27.40 -50.43
C PHE A 49 -20.17 -26.89 -49.12
N GLU A 50 -20.81 -25.92 -48.47
CA GLU A 50 -20.36 -25.38 -47.19
C GLU A 50 -20.33 -26.46 -46.11
N GLU A 51 -21.43 -27.20 -45.97
CA GLU A 51 -21.50 -28.33 -45.04
C GLU A 51 -20.45 -29.41 -45.36
N MET A 52 -20.26 -29.71 -46.66
CA MET A 52 -19.25 -30.69 -47.10
C MET A 52 -17.81 -30.25 -46.81
N LEU A 53 -17.49 -29.00 -47.08
CA LEU A 53 -16.15 -28.44 -46.87
C LEU A 53 -15.84 -28.22 -45.40
N ASP A 54 -16.83 -27.98 -44.54
CA ASP A 54 -16.58 -27.77 -43.11
C ASP A 54 -16.06 -29.02 -42.41
N ILE A 55 -16.55 -30.20 -42.77
CA ILE A 55 -16.03 -31.47 -42.22
C ILE A 55 -14.60 -31.73 -42.71
N ILE A 56 -14.30 -31.38 -43.96
CA ILE A 56 -12.93 -31.44 -44.51
C ILE A 56 -11.99 -30.51 -43.74
N LYS A 57 -12.40 -29.26 -43.46
CA LYS A 57 -11.62 -28.32 -42.64
C LYS A 57 -11.35 -28.88 -41.24
N GLN A 58 -12.37 -29.47 -40.60
CA GLN A 58 -12.21 -30.08 -39.28
C GLN A 58 -11.21 -31.25 -39.29
N LEU A 59 -11.21 -32.08 -40.35
CA LEU A 59 -10.24 -33.16 -40.51
C LEU A 59 -8.82 -32.63 -40.81
N ASN A 60 -8.69 -31.58 -41.61
CA ASN A 60 -7.40 -30.96 -41.93
C ASN A 60 -6.67 -30.41 -40.69
N GLN A 61 -7.41 -29.96 -39.68
CA GLN A 61 -6.87 -29.44 -38.43
C GLN A 61 -6.42 -30.53 -37.44
N ARG A 62 -6.67 -31.81 -37.72
CA ARG A 62 -6.45 -32.92 -36.79
C ARG A 62 -5.31 -33.82 -37.25
N ASP A 63 -4.68 -34.50 -36.28
CA ASP A 63 -3.65 -35.49 -36.59
C ASP A 63 -4.28 -36.80 -37.09
N ILE A 64 -4.11 -37.07 -38.38
CA ILE A 64 -4.57 -38.30 -39.05
C ILE A 64 -3.52 -39.42 -39.05
N SER A 65 -2.33 -39.21 -38.49
CA SER A 65 -1.19 -40.15 -38.57
C SER A 65 -1.48 -41.50 -37.92
N ARG A 66 -2.41 -41.52 -36.95
CA ARG A 66 -2.80 -42.71 -36.19
C ARG A 66 -3.95 -43.50 -36.82
N LEU A 67 -4.48 -43.04 -37.97
CA LEU A 67 -5.50 -43.76 -38.71
C LEU A 67 -4.94 -45.03 -39.37
N THR A 68 -5.81 -46.03 -39.48
CA THR A 68 -5.53 -47.25 -40.25
C THR A 68 -5.50 -46.93 -41.74
N THR A 69 -4.81 -47.75 -42.54
CA THR A 69 -4.78 -47.59 -44.01
C THR A 69 -6.19 -47.57 -44.62
N SER A 70 -7.13 -48.32 -44.04
CA SER A 70 -8.53 -48.34 -44.49
C SER A 70 -9.21 -46.97 -44.29
N GLN A 71 -9.07 -46.39 -43.10
CA GLN A 71 -9.62 -45.07 -42.78
C GLN A 71 -8.99 -43.95 -43.60
N VAL A 72 -7.69 -44.02 -43.87
CA VAL A 72 -7.02 -43.06 -44.76
C VAL A 72 -7.56 -43.17 -46.19
N ASN A 73 -7.79 -44.39 -46.69
CA ASN A 73 -8.42 -44.55 -48.01
C ASN A 73 -9.85 -44.00 -48.04
N GLN A 74 -10.61 -44.11 -46.94
CA GLN A 74 -11.95 -43.52 -46.82
C GLN A 74 -11.90 -41.99 -46.90
N ILE A 75 -10.91 -41.35 -46.24
CA ILE A 75 -10.67 -39.91 -46.38
C ILE A 75 -10.38 -39.54 -47.83
N ILE A 76 -9.44 -40.24 -48.47
CA ILE A 76 -9.07 -39.99 -49.87
C ILE A 76 -10.29 -40.15 -50.79
N ALA A 77 -11.11 -41.18 -50.57
CA ALA A 77 -12.31 -41.42 -51.36
C ALA A 77 -13.35 -40.30 -51.19
N GLY A 78 -13.63 -39.87 -49.95
CA GLY A 78 -14.55 -38.77 -49.68
C GLY A 78 -14.05 -37.44 -50.27
N CYS A 79 -12.76 -37.15 -50.14
CA CYS A 79 -12.14 -35.96 -50.72
C CYS A 79 -12.22 -35.96 -52.26
N ASN A 80 -11.87 -37.07 -52.91
CA ASN A 80 -11.94 -37.18 -54.37
C ASN A 80 -13.38 -37.10 -54.89
N ASN A 81 -14.34 -37.64 -54.15
CA ASN A 81 -15.76 -37.52 -54.50
C ASN A 81 -16.20 -36.04 -54.48
N LEU A 82 -15.90 -35.33 -53.38
CA LEU A 82 -16.18 -33.89 -53.27
C LEU A 82 -15.44 -33.08 -54.35
N LYS A 83 -14.16 -33.38 -54.59
CA LYS A 83 -13.37 -32.75 -55.65
C LYS A 83 -14.00 -32.94 -57.03
N GLY A 84 -14.51 -34.13 -57.33
CA GLY A 84 -15.25 -34.40 -58.56
C GLY A 84 -16.48 -33.51 -58.72
N HIS A 85 -17.27 -33.34 -57.66
CA HIS A 85 -18.42 -32.43 -57.68
C HIS A 85 -18.03 -30.95 -57.85
N ILE A 86 -16.93 -30.52 -57.22
CA ILE A 86 -16.39 -29.17 -57.38
C ILE A 86 -15.91 -28.93 -58.82
N ASN A 87 -15.17 -29.89 -59.39
CA ASN A 87 -14.70 -29.81 -60.77
C ASN A 87 -15.87 -29.72 -61.75
N ASN A 88 -16.94 -30.52 -61.56
CA ASN A 88 -18.15 -30.44 -62.39
C ASN A 88 -18.78 -29.04 -62.40
N VAL A 89 -18.69 -28.30 -61.30
CA VAL A 89 -19.17 -26.91 -61.19
C VAL A 89 -18.20 -25.92 -61.85
N GLN A 90 -16.90 -26.13 -61.70
CA GLN A 90 -15.87 -25.27 -62.28
C GLN A 90 -15.75 -25.43 -63.81
N ASP A 91 -15.89 -26.65 -64.32
CA ASP A 91 -15.77 -27.00 -65.73
C ASP A 91 -17.05 -26.72 -66.53
N PHE A 92 -18.14 -26.29 -65.87
CA PHE A 92 -19.40 -25.95 -66.55
C PHE A 92 -19.25 -24.71 -67.44
N GLU A 93 -19.75 -24.79 -68.67
CA GLU A 93 -19.75 -23.69 -69.65
C GLU A 93 -21.14 -23.41 -70.22
N LEU A 94 -21.39 -22.17 -70.67
CA LEU A 94 -22.65 -21.77 -71.30
C LEU A 94 -22.77 -22.21 -72.76
N ASN A 95 -21.66 -22.57 -73.40
CA ASN A 95 -21.58 -22.94 -74.83
C ASN A 95 -21.91 -24.42 -75.08
N GLN A 96 -23.02 -24.90 -74.51
CA GLN A 96 -23.46 -26.29 -74.63
C GLN A 96 -24.96 -26.38 -74.95
N ASN A 97 -25.41 -27.53 -75.44
CA ASN A 97 -26.84 -27.77 -75.65
C ASN A 97 -27.56 -27.82 -74.30
N SER A 98 -28.60 -26.99 -74.12
CA SER A 98 -29.42 -26.92 -72.91
C SER A 98 -28.64 -26.64 -71.60
N PRO A 99 -27.92 -25.51 -71.48
CA PRO A 99 -27.07 -25.21 -70.32
C PRO A 99 -27.86 -25.08 -69.02
N ALA A 100 -29.12 -24.62 -69.06
CA ALA A 100 -29.99 -24.53 -67.89
C ALA A 100 -30.34 -25.90 -67.30
N ASP A 101 -30.61 -26.89 -68.16
CA ASP A 101 -30.95 -28.26 -67.74
C ASP A 101 -29.72 -28.94 -67.11
N VAL A 102 -28.54 -28.77 -67.73
CA VAL A 102 -27.27 -29.30 -67.22
C VAL A 102 -26.90 -28.66 -65.88
N CYS A 103 -27.06 -27.34 -65.73
CA CYS A 103 -26.82 -26.64 -64.47
C CYS A 103 -27.72 -27.18 -63.35
N THR A 104 -29.00 -27.37 -63.64
CA THR A 104 -29.99 -27.91 -62.69
C THR A 104 -29.64 -29.36 -62.30
N GLN A 105 -29.17 -30.16 -63.26
CA GLN A 105 -28.73 -31.53 -63.00
C GLN A 105 -27.51 -31.57 -62.05
N ILE A 106 -26.50 -30.74 -62.29
CA ILE A 106 -25.31 -30.66 -61.41
C ILE A 106 -25.72 -30.22 -60.01
N ILE A 107 -26.61 -29.21 -59.88
CA ILE A 107 -27.12 -28.77 -58.57
C ILE A 107 -27.78 -29.94 -57.84
N ASN A 108 -28.63 -30.73 -58.51
CA ASN A 108 -29.28 -31.88 -57.89
C ASN A 108 -28.30 -32.99 -57.51
N GLN A 109 -27.24 -33.20 -58.29
CA GLN A 109 -26.17 -34.15 -57.94
C GLN A 109 -25.42 -33.70 -56.69
N VAL A 110 -25.09 -32.41 -56.56
CA VAL A 110 -24.43 -31.87 -55.36
C VAL A 110 -25.36 -31.98 -54.15
N LYS A 111 -26.65 -31.68 -54.30
CA LYS A 111 -27.67 -31.85 -53.24
C LYS A 111 -27.73 -33.30 -52.74
N ALA A 112 -27.61 -34.27 -53.64
CA ALA A 112 -27.63 -35.70 -53.29
C ALA A 112 -26.26 -36.25 -52.83
N ALA A 113 -25.17 -35.50 -53.01
CA ALA A 113 -23.82 -35.98 -52.76
C ALA A 113 -23.48 -36.09 -51.26
N TYR A 114 -24.22 -35.39 -50.39
CA TYR A 114 -23.91 -35.25 -48.97
C TYR A 114 -23.56 -36.59 -48.30
N ASP A 115 -24.47 -37.56 -48.33
CA ASP A 115 -24.26 -38.86 -47.68
C ASP A 115 -23.05 -39.60 -48.25
N SER A 116 -22.89 -39.56 -49.58
CA SER A 116 -21.78 -40.22 -50.27
C SER A 116 -20.40 -39.61 -49.98
N VAL A 117 -20.36 -38.33 -49.59
CA VAL A 117 -19.14 -37.63 -49.17
C VAL A 117 -18.91 -37.81 -47.67
N MET A 118 -19.97 -37.87 -46.86
CA MET A 118 -19.89 -37.85 -45.39
C MET A 118 -19.70 -39.22 -44.74
N GLU A 119 -20.33 -40.26 -45.28
CA GLU A 119 -20.26 -41.61 -44.72
C GLU A 119 -18.81 -42.11 -44.56
N PRO A 120 -17.90 -41.94 -45.56
CA PRO A 120 -16.50 -42.31 -45.42
C PRO A 120 -15.73 -41.49 -44.37
N LEU A 121 -16.15 -40.25 -44.09
CA LEU A 121 -15.43 -39.31 -43.23
C LEU A 121 -15.84 -39.40 -41.76
N THR A 122 -17.00 -39.99 -41.48
CA THR A 122 -17.60 -40.02 -40.14
C THR A 122 -16.72 -40.74 -39.11
N ILE A 123 -16.25 -41.95 -39.42
CA ILE A 123 -15.42 -42.75 -38.51
C ILE A 123 -14.03 -42.10 -38.29
N PRO A 124 -13.29 -41.67 -39.33
CA PRO A 124 -12.08 -40.89 -39.15
C PRO A 124 -12.27 -39.63 -38.30
N LEU A 125 -13.38 -38.90 -38.50
CA LEU A 125 -13.70 -37.70 -37.73
C LEU A 125 -13.93 -38.03 -36.24
N ALA A 126 -14.72 -39.05 -35.92
CA ALA A 126 -14.98 -39.45 -34.55
C ALA A 126 -13.71 -39.94 -33.82
N PHE A 127 -12.88 -40.74 -34.51
CA PHE A 127 -11.64 -41.27 -33.94
C PHE A 127 -10.59 -40.17 -33.70
N THR A 128 -10.45 -39.21 -34.61
CA THR A 128 -9.54 -38.07 -34.41
C THR A 128 -10.05 -37.09 -33.35
N ALA A 129 -11.38 -36.94 -33.20
CA ALA A 129 -11.98 -36.13 -32.12
C ALA A 129 -11.63 -36.69 -30.73
N THR A 130 -11.76 -38.00 -30.54
CA THR A 130 -11.48 -38.65 -29.26
C THR A 130 -10.00 -38.64 -28.88
N GLN A 131 -9.09 -38.63 -29.86
CA GLN A 131 -7.66 -38.50 -29.61
C GLN A 131 -7.22 -37.10 -29.18
N ALA A 132 -7.94 -36.06 -29.60
CA ALA A 132 -7.66 -34.69 -29.14
C ALA A 132 -8.00 -34.50 -27.66
N THR A 133 -8.89 -35.34 -27.11
CA THR A 133 -9.34 -35.34 -25.72
C THR A 133 -8.52 -36.31 -24.85
N ASP A 134 -7.21 -36.11 -24.74
CA ASP A 134 -6.38 -36.87 -23.79
C ASP A 134 -6.60 -36.37 -22.35
N TYR A 135 -7.71 -36.80 -21.75
CA TYR A 135 -8.11 -36.46 -20.36
C TYR A 135 -7.00 -36.77 -19.34
N ALA A 136 -6.20 -37.81 -19.57
CA ALA A 136 -5.13 -38.21 -18.66
C ALA A 136 -3.98 -37.21 -18.62
N ARG A 137 -3.69 -36.54 -19.75
CA ARG A 137 -2.69 -35.46 -19.80
C ARG A 137 -3.19 -34.22 -19.06
N ILE A 138 -4.43 -33.82 -19.32
CA ILE A 138 -5.06 -32.64 -18.71
C ILE A 138 -5.16 -32.80 -17.19
N GLU A 139 -5.55 -33.98 -16.69
CA GLU A 139 -5.64 -34.24 -15.25
C GLU A 139 -4.27 -34.17 -14.56
N ARG A 140 -3.21 -34.66 -15.22
CA ARG A 140 -1.84 -34.61 -14.69
C ARG A 140 -1.31 -33.18 -14.64
N GLU A 141 -1.55 -32.38 -15.68
CA GLU A 141 -1.20 -30.96 -15.72
C GLU A 141 -1.97 -30.17 -14.64
N ALA A 142 -3.27 -30.39 -14.50
CA ALA A 142 -4.10 -29.73 -13.49
C ALA A 142 -3.62 -30.05 -12.05
N LYS A 143 -3.27 -31.31 -11.75
CA LYS A 143 -2.70 -31.69 -10.44
C LYS A 143 -1.35 -31.02 -10.20
N GLY A 144 -0.50 -30.90 -11.23
CA GLY A 144 0.77 -30.19 -11.16
C GLY A 144 0.59 -28.71 -10.83
N TYR A 145 -0.26 -28.00 -11.58
CA TYR A 145 -0.59 -26.59 -11.33
C TYR A 145 -1.16 -26.37 -9.93
N HIS A 146 -2.00 -27.28 -9.44
CA HIS A 146 -2.59 -27.16 -8.11
C HIS A 146 -1.56 -27.31 -6.98
N ALA A 147 -0.52 -28.14 -7.17
CA ALA A 147 0.58 -28.27 -6.23
C ALA A 147 1.44 -27.00 -6.21
N THR A 148 1.82 -26.49 -7.38
CA THR A 148 2.61 -25.26 -7.51
C THR A 148 1.88 -24.05 -6.93
N MET A 149 0.58 -23.90 -7.22
CA MET A 149 -0.24 -22.82 -6.64
C MET A 149 -0.31 -22.90 -5.12
N ARG A 150 -0.37 -24.11 -4.55
CA ARG A 150 -0.40 -24.28 -3.09
C ARG A 150 0.92 -23.88 -2.45
N GLU A 151 2.05 -24.25 -3.06
CA GLU A 151 3.38 -23.89 -2.60
C GLU A 151 3.61 -22.37 -2.68
N GLU A 152 3.21 -21.74 -3.78
CA GLU A 152 3.30 -20.29 -3.97
C GLU A 152 2.36 -19.51 -3.04
N ALA A 153 1.16 -20.01 -2.77
CA ALA A 153 0.27 -19.42 -1.76
C ALA A 153 0.87 -19.52 -0.35
N GLN A 154 1.57 -20.61 -0.04
CA GLN A 154 2.22 -20.80 1.25
C GLN A 154 3.44 -19.89 1.40
N SER A 155 4.28 -19.75 0.36
CA SER A 155 5.40 -18.80 0.36
C SER A 155 4.90 -17.36 0.46
N PHE A 156 3.84 -17.01 -0.24
CA PHE A 156 3.22 -15.69 -0.18
C PHE A 156 2.71 -15.37 1.22
N LYS A 157 2.08 -16.34 1.89
CA LYS A 157 1.65 -16.20 3.28
C LYS A 157 2.84 -15.93 4.22
N THR A 158 3.93 -16.68 4.09
CA THR A 158 5.14 -16.46 4.89
C THR A 158 5.77 -15.09 4.63
N LEU A 159 5.78 -14.65 3.38
CA LEU A 159 6.27 -13.32 3.00
C LEU A 159 5.41 -12.20 3.62
N LEU A 160 4.08 -12.39 3.62
CA LEU A 160 3.13 -11.45 4.22
C LEU A 160 3.33 -11.34 5.74
N ASP A 161 3.52 -12.47 6.43
CA ASP A 161 3.79 -12.49 7.87
C ASP A 161 5.11 -11.80 8.22
N ASN A 162 6.16 -12.00 7.40
CA ASN A 162 7.44 -11.30 7.57
C ASN A 162 7.30 -9.79 7.37
N TYR A 163 6.64 -9.35 6.29
CA TYR A 163 6.41 -7.93 6.04
C TYR A 163 5.55 -7.28 7.13
N ARG A 164 4.56 -8.00 7.65
CA ARG A 164 3.76 -7.54 8.80
C ARG A 164 4.65 -7.31 10.02
N GLN A 165 5.52 -8.27 10.36
CA GLN A 165 6.45 -8.12 11.49
C GLN A 165 7.45 -6.97 11.29
N GLU A 166 8.01 -6.82 10.10
CA GLU A 166 8.92 -5.73 9.78
C GLU A 166 8.24 -4.36 9.86
N ALA A 167 7.03 -4.25 9.33
CA ALA A 167 6.23 -3.03 9.41
C ALA A 167 5.87 -2.67 10.87
N GLU A 168 5.53 -3.67 11.70
CA GLU A 168 5.26 -3.47 13.12
C GLU A 168 6.51 -2.99 13.87
N LYS A 169 7.68 -3.60 13.60
CA LYS A 169 8.96 -3.15 14.15
C LYS A 169 9.30 -1.71 13.72
N ALA A 170 9.16 -1.40 12.43
CA ALA A 170 9.42 -0.07 11.89
C ALA A 170 8.47 0.98 12.50
N LEU A 171 7.18 0.67 12.62
CA LEU A 171 6.18 1.55 13.24
C LEU A 171 6.50 1.81 14.71
N ASN A 172 6.90 0.78 15.45
CA ASN A 172 7.30 0.92 16.86
C ASN A 172 8.57 1.78 17.00
N ALA A 173 9.58 1.57 16.14
CA ALA A 173 10.78 2.40 16.11
C ALA A 173 10.47 3.87 15.81
N VAL A 174 9.58 4.15 14.84
CA VAL A 174 9.15 5.52 14.53
C VAL A 174 8.41 6.16 15.70
N LYS A 175 7.51 5.42 16.37
CA LYS A 175 6.79 5.91 17.56
C LYS A 175 7.74 6.22 18.71
N GLU A 176 8.71 5.35 18.95
CA GLU A 176 9.73 5.52 19.98
C GLU A 176 10.60 6.75 19.68
N GLN A 177 11.08 6.88 18.44
CA GLN A 177 11.90 8.02 18.02
C GLN A 177 11.12 9.35 18.04
N ALA A 178 9.83 9.33 17.70
CA ALA A 178 8.96 10.51 17.79
C ALA A 178 8.71 10.92 19.25
N ALA A 179 8.50 9.96 20.15
CA ALA A 179 8.40 10.21 21.59
C ALA A 179 9.73 10.76 22.14
N GLU A 180 10.87 10.21 21.72
CA GLU A 180 12.21 10.65 22.10
C GLU A 180 12.50 12.08 21.62
N ALA A 181 12.20 12.39 20.37
CA ALA A 181 12.37 13.73 19.81
C ALA A 181 11.47 14.76 20.52
N GLY A 182 10.23 14.39 20.85
CA GLY A 182 9.31 15.24 21.59
C GLY A 182 9.77 15.55 23.02
N VAL A 183 10.23 14.54 23.76
CA VAL A 183 10.74 14.70 25.13
C VAL A 183 12.03 15.53 25.16
N SER A 184 12.98 15.23 24.26
CA SER A 184 14.24 15.96 24.14
C SER A 184 14.04 17.43 23.76
N THR A 185 13.14 17.70 22.82
CA THR A 185 12.82 19.08 22.41
C THR A 185 12.19 19.87 23.55
N ASN A 186 11.22 19.29 24.26
CA ASN A 186 10.60 19.95 25.43
C ASN A 186 11.62 20.20 26.55
N ALA A 187 12.51 19.25 26.83
CA ALA A 187 13.59 19.43 27.80
C ALA A 187 14.47 20.63 27.42
N GLN A 188 14.83 20.76 26.14
CA GLN A 188 15.65 21.86 25.63
C GLN A 188 14.95 23.22 25.73
N ILE A 189 13.63 23.28 25.47
CA ILE A 189 12.82 24.49 25.65
C ILE A 189 12.87 24.95 27.11
N PHE A 190 12.60 24.03 28.05
CA PHE A 190 12.65 24.36 29.48
C PHE A 190 14.06 24.77 29.95
N LEU A 191 15.13 24.17 29.44
CA LEU A 191 16.50 24.62 29.72
C LEU A 191 16.72 26.05 29.22
N THR A 192 16.31 26.34 27.99
CA THR A 192 16.46 27.67 27.39
C THR A 192 15.73 28.72 28.22
N GLU A 193 14.47 28.44 28.59
CA GLU A 193 13.67 29.33 29.43
C GLU A 193 14.25 29.47 30.85
N SER A 194 14.80 28.40 31.42
CA SER A 194 15.53 28.44 32.69
C SER A 194 16.74 29.38 32.61
N THR A 195 17.54 29.31 31.54
CA THR A 195 18.69 30.22 31.36
C THR A 195 18.26 31.68 31.19
N ALA A 196 17.15 31.94 30.50
CA ALA A 196 16.59 33.29 30.38
C ALA A 196 16.18 33.84 31.74
N HIS A 197 15.49 33.04 32.56
CA HIS A 197 15.14 33.42 33.93
C HIS A 197 16.36 33.57 34.84
N ALA A 198 17.42 32.76 34.67
CA ALA A 198 18.68 32.92 35.39
C ALA A 198 19.35 34.27 35.10
N ASN A 199 19.34 34.68 33.83
CA ASN A 199 19.85 35.99 33.41
C ASN A 199 18.99 37.12 33.98
N GLY A 200 17.65 37.00 33.91
CA GLY A 200 16.72 37.93 34.53
C GLY A 200 16.96 38.09 36.03
N ALA A 201 17.15 36.98 36.75
CA ALA A 201 17.48 37.00 38.18
C ALA A 201 18.79 37.74 38.45
N ARG A 202 19.84 37.51 37.66
CA ARG A 202 21.11 38.27 37.80
C ARG A 202 20.91 39.77 37.60
N THR A 203 20.10 40.17 36.63
CA THR A 203 19.78 41.58 36.39
C THR A 203 19.02 42.20 37.56
N TRP A 204 18.00 41.53 38.08
CA TRP A 204 17.24 41.99 39.25
C TRP A 204 18.08 42.03 40.53
N LEU A 205 19.03 41.11 40.70
CA LEU A 205 19.98 41.13 41.81
C LEU A 205 20.87 42.38 41.74
N LYS A 206 21.45 42.67 40.56
CA LYS A 206 22.25 43.88 40.35
C LYS A 206 21.43 45.15 40.61
N ALA A 207 20.18 45.19 40.13
CA ALA A 207 19.27 46.30 40.39
C ALA A 207 18.98 46.48 41.90
N THR A 208 18.75 45.38 42.63
CA THR A 208 18.53 45.40 44.08
C THR A 208 19.75 45.93 44.83
N ILE A 209 20.95 45.48 44.47
CA ILE A 209 22.22 45.96 45.05
C ILE A 209 22.41 47.46 44.75
N ALA A 210 22.15 47.89 43.51
CA ALA A 210 22.29 49.30 43.12
C ALA A 210 21.31 50.21 43.87
N ILE A 211 20.03 49.85 43.93
CA ILE A 211 19.01 50.62 44.66
C ILE A 211 19.33 50.63 46.15
N SER A 212 19.76 49.51 46.73
CA SER A 212 20.17 49.46 48.13
C SER A 212 21.36 50.38 48.43
N GLY A 213 22.36 50.44 47.53
CA GLY A 213 23.48 51.37 47.62
C GLY A 213 23.04 52.84 47.54
N VAL A 214 22.13 53.17 46.62
CA VAL A 214 21.54 54.53 46.51
C VAL A 214 20.77 54.89 47.78
N THR A 215 19.93 54.00 48.31
CA THR A 215 19.19 54.22 49.56
C THR A 215 20.13 54.49 50.73
N LEU A 216 21.23 53.72 50.83
CA LEU A 216 22.24 53.94 51.86
C LEU A 216 22.94 55.28 51.70
N ALA A 217 23.34 55.65 50.48
CA ALA A 217 23.98 56.94 50.20
C ALA A 217 23.06 58.12 50.55
N VAL A 218 21.78 58.05 50.16
CA VAL A 218 20.76 59.05 50.51
C VAL A 218 20.56 59.13 52.02
N ALA A 219 20.49 58.00 52.72
CA ALA A 219 20.38 57.97 54.17
C ALA A 219 21.58 58.65 54.85
N ILE A 220 22.81 58.38 54.37
CA ILE A 220 24.02 59.04 54.86
C ILE A 220 23.96 60.56 54.62
N VAL A 221 23.59 61.00 53.42
CA VAL A 221 23.43 62.43 53.11
C VAL A 221 22.39 63.08 54.03
N PHE A 222 21.27 62.42 54.30
CA PHE A 222 20.25 62.92 55.22
C PHE A 222 20.73 63.03 56.67
N VAL A 223 21.62 62.14 57.11
CA VAL A 223 22.27 62.22 58.42
C VAL A 223 23.28 63.37 58.45
N CYS A 224 24.16 63.49 57.45
CA CYS A 224 25.14 64.58 57.37
C CYS A 224 24.47 65.97 57.33
N LEU A 225 23.42 66.13 56.52
CA LEU A 225 22.65 67.38 56.45
C LEU A 225 21.94 67.71 57.76
N SER A 226 21.54 66.71 58.54
CA SER A 226 20.89 66.90 59.84
C SER A 226 21.81 67.57 60.88
N PHE A 227 23.14 67.46 60.72
CA PHE A 227 24.09 68.15 61.60
C PHE A 227 24.30 69.62 61.23
N THR A 228 24.04 70.00 59.98
CA THR A 228 24.30 71.36 59.46
C THR A 228 23.05 72.22 59.45
N TYR A 229 21.90 71.66 59.09
CA TYR A 229 20.63 72.38 58.96
C TYR A 229 19.67 72.03 60.08
N LYS A 230 19.24 73.04 60.84
CA LYS A 230 18.18 72.93 61.85
C LYS A 230 17.01 73.82 61.42
N PRO A 231 15.78 73.28 61.29
CA PRO A 231 14.61 74.09 60.93
C PRO A 231 14.32 75.13 62.01
N ALA A 232 13.93 76.34 61.60
CA ALA A 232 13.65 77.46 62.49
C ALA A 232 12.27 77.35 63.14
N ASP A 233 11.27 76.85 62.40
CA ASP A 233 9.87 76.74 62.83
C ASP A 233 9.33 75.29 62.76
N ILE A 234 8.27 75.01 63.54
CA ILE A 234 7.61 73.70 63.62
C ILE A 234 7.05 73.23 62.25
N PRO A 235 6.35 74.06 61.45
CA PRO A 235 5.86 73.63 60.14
C PRO A 235 6.97 73.22 59.17
N ASP A 236 8.08 73.96 59.14
CA ASP A 236 9.25 73.65 58.32
C ASP A 236 9.91 72.33 58.73
N ALA A 237 9.97 72.06 60.04
CA ALA A 237 10.48 70.79 60.56
C ALA A 237 9.60 69.61 60.12
N ILE A 238 8.27 69.76 60.14
CA ILE A 238 7.32 68.74 59.69
C ILE A 238 7.51 68.46 58.20
N GLN A 239 7.56 69.49 57.35
CA GLN A 239 7.77 69.32 55.92
C GLN A 239 9.12 68.65 55.61
N TYR A 240 10.18 69.03 56.33
CA TYR A 240 11.51 68.45 56.18
C TYR A 240 11.56 66.96 56.53
N VAL A 241 10.92 66.54 57.63
CA VAL A 241 10.85 65.12 58.00
C VAL A 241 9.97 64.33 57.02
N PHE A 242 8.81 64.89 56.66
CA PHE A 242 7.84 64.21 55.80
C PHE A 242 8.42 63.92 54.40
N SER A 243 9.14 64.88 53.82
CA SER A 243 9.83 64.68 52.52
C SER A 243 10.88 63.57 52.57
N LYS A 244 11.66 63.47 53.66
CA LYS A 244 12.62 62.37 53.87
C LYS A 244 11.93 61.01 54.01
N VAL A 245 10.85 60.95 54.77
CA VAL A 245 10.06 59.73 54.97
C VAL A 245 9.48 59.24 53.65
N ILE A 246 8.89 60.13 52.84
CA ILE A 246 8.37 59.78 51.52
C ILE A 246 9.50 59.24 50.63
N LEU A 247 10.62 59.96 50.55
CA LEU A 247 11.72 59.58 49.67
C LEU A 247 12.33 58.22 50.07
N LEU A 248 12.59 58.00 51.37
CA LEU A 248 13.08 56.71 51.86
C LEU A 248 12.06 55.59 51.69
N SER A 249 10.76 55.88 51.82
CA SER A 249 9.69 54.91 51.60
C SER A 249 9.63 54.46 50.14
N VAL A 250 9.73 55.39 49.18
CA VAL A 250 9.77 55.08 47.74
C VAL A 250 11.00 54.24 47.39
N LEU A 251 12.17 54.60 47.91
CA LEU A 251 13.40 53.83 47.69
C LEU A 251 13.32 52.43 48.31
N SER A 252 12.76 52.31 49.52
CA SER A 252 12.55 51.02 50.20
C SER A 252 11.56 50.14 49.45
N PHE A 253 10.49 50.73 48.88
CA PHE A 253 9.57 50.02 48.00
C PHE A 253 10.26 49.51 46.73
N GLY A 254 11.17 50.31 46.13
CA GLY A 254 11.99 49.89 45.00
C GLY A 254 12.87 48.66 45.29
N ILE A 255 13.44 48.59 46.50
CA ILE A 255 14.19 47.40 46.97
C ILE A 255 13.25 46.19 47.08
N PHE A 256 12.09 46.35 47.71
CA PHE A 256 11.12 45.27 47.86
C PHE A 256 10.63 44.73 46.51
N TRP A 257 10.31 45.64 45.58
CA TRP A 257 9.89 45.30 44.22
C TRP A 257 10.97 44.52 43.46
N SER A 258 12.23 44.99 43.53
CA SER A 258 13.36 44.32 42.88
C SER A 258 13.64 42.95 43.48
N ALA A 259 13.57 42.83 44.81
CA ALA A 259 13.73 41.57 45.52
C ALA A 259 12.61 40.56 45.19
N LYS A 260 11.36 41.02 45.04
CA LYS A 260 10.23 40.18 44.62
C LYS A 260 10.44 39.63 43.20
N ASN A 261 10.86 40.47 42.26
CA ASN A 261 11.16 40.05 40.89
C ASN A 261 12.36 39.09 40.83
N PHE A 262 13.39 39.32 41.63
CA PHE A 262 14.51 38.38 41.77
C PHE A 262 14.06 36.99 42.21
N ARG A 263 13.23 36.92 43.27
CA ARG A 263 12.69 35.65 43.79
C ARG A 263 11.83 34.94 42.76
N SER A 264 10.96 35.66 42.06
CA SER A 264 10.12 35.09 40.99
C SER A 264 10.96 34.54 39.82
N ALA A 265 11.97 35.28 39.37
CA ALA A 265 12.88 34.79 38.33
C ALA A 265 13.67 33.54 38.79
N LYS A 266 14.12 33.50 40.05
CA LYS A 266 14.79 32.32 40.62
C LYS A 266 13.87 31.10 40.79
N HIS A 267 12.61 31.34 41.14
CA HIS A 267 11.59 30.29 41.18
C HIS A 267 11.44 29.65 39.80
N ASN A 268 11.20 30.46 38.77
CA ASN A 268 10.99 29.96 37.40
C ASN A 268 12.24 29.30 36.82
N GLU A 269 13.44 29.84 37.09
CA GLU A 269 14.71 29.19 36.72
C GLU A 269 14.79 27.78 37.30
N THR A 270 14.54 27.64 38.61
CA THR A 270 14.67 26.38 39.33
C THR A 270 13.62 25.37 38.87
N LEU A 271 12.37 25.83 38.71
CA LEU A 271 11.27 25.01 38.23
C LEU A 271 11.55 24.49 36.82
N ASN A 272 11.87 25.37 35.87
CA ASN A 272 12.13 24.95 34.50
C ASN A 272 13.39 24.07 34.38
N LYS A 273 14.42 24.30 35.20
CA LYS A 273 15.58 23.42 35.27
C LYS A 273 15.21 22.02 35.77
N HIS A 274 14.34 21.93 36.78
CA HIS A 274 13.83 20.65 37.25
C HIS A 274 13.03 19.93 36.17
N ARG A 275 12.13 20.64 35.47
CA ARG A 275 11.34 20.08 34.36
C ARG A 275 12.23 19.51 33.25
N ALA A 276 13.23 20.28 32.85
CA ALA A 276 14.23 19.85 31.89
C ALA A 276 15.00 18.62 32.35
N ASN A 277 15.44 18.59 33.61
CA ASN A 277 16.16 17.45 34.15
C ASN A 277 15.28 16.20 34.23
N ALA A 278 14.02 16.32 34.65
CA ALA A 278 13.07 15.21 34.71
C ALA A 278 12.85 14.59 33.31
N LEU A 279 12.57 15.42 32.32
CA LEU A 279 12.43 15.00 30.92
C LEU A 279 13.75 14.47 30.33
N GLY A 280 14.90 15.05 30.70
CA GLY A 280 16.22 14.57 30.27
C GLY A 280 16.57 13.20 30.84
N THR A 281 16.20 12.93 32.11
CA THR A 281 16.44 11.63 32.76
C THR A 281 15.45 10.55 32.35
N PHE A 282 14.27 10.92 31.84
CA PHE A 282 13.25 9.99 31.36
C PHE A 282 13.83 8.94 30.41
N ARG A 283 14.65 9.39 29.46
CA ARG A 283 15.33 8.52 28.50
C ARG A 283 16.13 7.42 29.19
N ALA A 284 17.00 7.79 30.13
CA ALA A 284 17.86 6.83 30.83
C ALA A 284 17.05 5.81 31.64
N PHE A 285 15.87 6.19 32.15
CA PHE A 285 14.99 5.28 32.89
C PHE A 285 14.18 4.36 31.97
N VAL A 286 13.72 4.84 30.82
CA VAL A 286 12.96 4.02 29.85
C VAL A 286 13.87 3.06 29.09
N GLU A 287 15.09 3.48 28.72
CA GLU A 287 16.09 2.61 28.07
C GLU A 287 16.64 1.55 29.04
N GLY A 288 16.66 1.83 30.34
CA GLY A 288 17.17 0.91 31.37
C GLY A 288 16.18 -0.15 31.85
N SER A 289 14.96 -0.20 31.32
CA SER A 289 13.92 -1.13 31.77
C SER A 289 13.24 -1.82 30.58
N ASP A 290 13.15 -3.15 30.62
CA ASP A 290 12.43 -3.93 29.59
C ASP A 290 10.95 -4.16 29.93
N ASP A 291 10.54 -3.93 31.18
CA ASP A 291 9.17 -4.13 31.66
C ASP A 291 8.24 -2.97 31.20
N PRO A 292 7.17 -3.26 30.43
CA PRO A 292 6.18 -2.25 30.04
C PRO A 292 5.50 -1.55 31.23
N ALA A 293 5.23 -2.25 32.33
CA ALA A 293 4.59 -1.65 33.51
C ALA A 293 5.50 -0.62 34.19
N VAL A 294 6.81 -0.88 34.20
CA VAL A 294 7.82 0.04 34.72
C VAL A 294 7.95 1.26 33.80
N LYS A 295 7.94 1.08 32.47
CA LYS A 295 7.95 2.19 31.50
C LYS A 295 6.74 3.11 31.68
N ASP A 296 5.55 2.56 31.85
CA ASP A 296 4.33 3.34 32.08
C ASP A 296 4.37 4.12 33.41
N ALA A 297 4.88 3.48 34.48
CA ALA A 297 5.07 4.14 35.77
C ALA A 297 6.09 5.30 35.69
N ILE A 298 7.21 5.09 34.98
CA ILE A 298 8.23 6.12 34.72
C ILE A 298 7.63 7.27 33.93
N LEU A 299 6.82 6.98 32.89
CA LEU A 299 6.15 8.01 32.09
C LEU A 299 5.18 8.84 32.92
N LEU A 300 4.36 8.21 33.75
CA LEU A 300 3.43 8.91 34.63
C LEU A 300 4.17 9.81 35.64
N GLN A 301 5.18 9.25 36.31
CA GLN A 301 5.97 9.98 37.30
C GLN A 301 6.76 11.14 36.68
N THR A 302 7.33 10.93 35.50
CA THR A 302 8.05 11.97 34.75
C THR A 302 7.09 13.06 34.30
N SER A 303 5.91 12.69 33.77
CA SER A 303 4.88 13.66 33.37
C SER A 303 4.45 14.53 34.54
N GLN A 304 4.27 13.93 35.72
CA GLN A 304 3.99 14.70 36.92
C GLN A 304 5.16 15.56 37.37
N ALA A 305 6.38 15.05 37.36
CA ALA A 305 7.57 15.84 37.70
C ALA A 305 7.81 17.02 36.74
N ALA A 306 7.46 16.86 35.47
CA ALA A 306 7.62 17.87 34.43
C ALA A 306 6.47 18.90 34.39
N PHE A 307 5.23 18.49 34.67
CA PHE A 307 4.06 19.36 34.47
C PHE A 307 3.32 19.74 35.75
N SER A 308 3.63 19.14 36.90
CA SER A 308 3.09 19.61 38.18
C SER A 308 3.63 20.99 38.54
N ASN A 309 2.80 21.75 39.25
CA ASN A 309 3.20 23.03 39.81
C ASN A 309 3.90 22.77 41.15
N ARG A 310 5.22 22.94 41.18
CA ARG A 310 6.03 22.62 42.35
C ARG A 310 6.55 23.90 42.99
N ARG A 311 6.27 24.10 44.28
CA ARG A 311 6.83 25.24 45.03
C ARG A 311 8.35 25.08 45.13
N THR A 312 9.05 26.20 45.01
CA THR A 312 10.50 26.26 45.29
C THR A 312 10.72 27.09 46.56
N GLY A 313 11.91 27.00 47.16
CA GLY A 313 12.27 27.84 48.32
C GLY A 313 12.27 29.36 48.08
N TYR A 314 11.92 29.82 46.86
CA TYR A 314 11.76 31.23 46.50
C TYR A 314 10.31 31.75 46.59
N GLU A 315 9.31 30.90 46.85
CA GLU A 315 7.92 31.28 47.12
C GLU A 315 7.59 31.28 48.62
N GLY A 316 6.57 32.05 49.02
CA GLY A 316 6.11 32.13 50.42
C GLY A 316 5.40 30.86 50.90
N GLN A 317 5.49 30.58 52.20
CA GLN A 317 4.77 29.50 52.87
C GLN A 317 3.26 29.77 52.86
N GLU A 318 2.53 29.16 51.93
CA GLU A 318 1.09 28.89 52.08
C GLU A 318 0.89 27.38 51.99
N ALA A 319 -0.05 26.86 52.78
CA ALA A 319 -0.21 25.42 53.02
C ALA A 319 -0.38 24.60 51.74
N ASP A 320 0.28 23.44 51.74
CA ASP A 320 0.33 22.47 50.64
C ASP A 320 -1.06 21.85 50.43
N VAL A 321 -1.64 21.99 49.24
CA VAL A 321 -2.69 21.05 48.79
C VAL A 321 -1.93 19.91 48.15
N GLN A 322 -1.67 18.86 48.93
CA GLN A 322 -1.03 17.63 48.48
C GLN A 322 -1.70 17.14 47.19
N SER A 323 -0.99 17.22 46.07
CA SER A 323 -1.35 16.48 44.87
C SER A 323 -1.12 15.01 45.17
N VAL A 324 -2.19 14.23 45.05
CA VAL A 324 -2.28 12.80 45.40
C VAL A 324 -1.08 12.04 44.86
N ASN A 325 -0.38 11.31 45.75
CA ASN A 325 0.82 10.54 45.44
C ASN A 325 0.44 9.28 44.62
N PRO A 326 0.64 9.25 43.30
CA PRO A 326 0.08 8.22 42.43
C PRO A 326 0.86 6.91 42.49
N VAL A 327 2.06 6.94 43.09
CA VAL A 327 2.85 5.73 43.37
C VAL A 327 2.11 4.79 44.32
N VAL A 328 1.30 5.33 45.25
CA VAL A 328 0.51 4.54 46.20
C VAL A 328 -0.68 3.86 45.50
N GLU A 329 -1.22 4.46 44.45
CA GLU A 329 -2.38 3.90 43.72
C GLU A 329 -1.97 2.75 42.79
N ILE A 330 -0.77 2.80 42.22
CA ILE A 330 -0.25 1.75 41.35
C ILE A 330 0.23 0.54 42.18
N LEU A 331 0.95 0.76 43.30
CA LEU A 331 1.33 -0.33 44.20
C LEU A 331 0.12 -0.98 44.89
N GLY A 332 -0.92 -0.21 45.22
CA GLY A 332 -2.16 -0.74 45.79
C GLY A 332 -2.93 -1.65 44.81
N LYS A 333 -2.92 -1.31 43.51
CA LYS A 333 -3.56 -2.12 42.45
C LYS A 333 -2.79 -3.39 42.09
N SER A 334 -1.45 -3.41 42.21
CA SER A 334 -0.68 -4.64 42.01
C SER A 334 -0.88 -5.66 43.14
N LEU A 335 -1.09 -5.20 44.39
CA LEU A 335 -1.33 -6.07 45.55
C LEU A 335 -2.75 -6.66 45.59
N HIS A 336 -3.75 -6.05 44.94
CA HIS A 336 -5.12 -6.54 44.87
C HIS A 336 -5.40 -7.47 43.68
N ARG A 337 -4.38 -7.82 42.89
CA ARG A 337 -4.54 -8.66 41.70
C ARG A 337 -4.08 -10.11 41.91
N GLU A 338 -3.76 -10.49 43.14
CA GLU A 338 -3.32 -11.84 43.55
C GLU A 338 -4.35 -12.64 44.38
N ASP A 339 -5.61 -12.19 44.50
CA ASP A 339 -6.70 -12.99 45.08
C ASP A 339 -7.77 -13.39 44.04
#